data_AF-A0A067CYB5-F1
#
_entry.id   AF-A0A067CYB5-F1
#
_cell.length_a   1.000
_cell.length_b   1.000
_cell.length_c   1.000
_cell.angle_alpha   90.00
_cell.angle_beta   90.00
_cell.angle_gamma   90.00
#
_symmetry.space_group_name_H-M   'P 1'
#
loop_
_entity.id
_entity.type
_entity.pdbx_description
1 polymer ?
#
loop_
_entity_poly.entity_id
_entity_poly.type
_entity_poly.pdbx_seq_one_letter_code
_entity_poly.pdbx_strand_id
1 'polypeptide(L)'
;MPSSKNDYQTIPVDLSPVQSPSSAQRRLTQWRLQMLLINLVEFSAESSRGVVMPTLFLYTQSLGGSLYEMGLLTSVFSVGRLISSTVFGWLCDRYSFRFVYIVSSLIGLIGNIIYLLADLHVYNCVHVLLVSRFLVGFGAGNRSVCRANVAAITHVDQRLKYMTILAMVVFFGYALTPGLGGILNDIDFRIGSLHIHKLTAPGVVLAAMNLATIVLMLTAWDESIGLADAPDVSPTPFTAKKSKAAPLSALPDRLVYWGVFVFMTLNVVARGILSIFETVNVPLFIDITGHTNETAVLAASSFQFNMGLLGLFAYVAIEVWRHAITDVMWLLIGFGALALGNLVLILDMASRSYTELAIGIFFVWSVGSPLTTAVCVAAFSKILGTRQQGTWMGLLGSAASVSRIIMPLLPALFETFTPLFWINFALCVASLGLLVWYDAIVKRERSQQASQTLLPKTVYV
;
A
#
# COMPACT_ATOMS: atom_id res chain seq x y z
N MET A 1 75.43 18.24 -12.91
CA MET A 1 74.13 18.54 -13.53
C MET A 1 73.34 17.24 -13.68
N PRO A 2 72.35 16.96 -12.84
CA PRO A 2 71.39 15.87 -13.09
C PRO A 2 70.13 16.43 -13.76
N SER A 3 69.67 15.74 -14.82
CA SER A 3 68.50 16.12 -15.61
C SER A 3 67.20 15.77 -14.90
N SER A 4 66.27 16.73 -14.85
CA SER A 4 64.90 16.53 -14.39
C SER A 4 64.11 15.76 -15.45
N LYS A 5 63.75 14.51 -15.17
CA LYS A 5 62.71 13.80 -15.91
C LYS A 5 61.35 14.38 -15.49
N ASN A 6 60.67 15.05 -16.41
CA ASN A 6 59.26 15.40 -16.25
C ASN A 6 58.44 14.10 -16.35
N ASP A 7 57.88 13.66 -15.22
CA ASP A 7 56.83 12.65 -15.21
C ASP A 7 55.55 13.26 -15.82
N TYR A 8 55.24 12.86 -17.05
CA TYR A 8 53.93 13.09 -17.64
C TYR A 8 52.93 12.17 -16.92
N GLN A 9 52.23 12.70 -15.93
CA GLN A 9 51.02 12.06 -15.41
C GLN A 9 50.03 11.94 -16.56
N THR A 10 49.72 10.71 -16.96
CA THR A 10 48.65 10.43 -17.94
C THR A 10 47.34 10.91 -17.36
N ILE A 11 46.83 12.02 -17.88
CA ILE A 11 45.46 12.48 -17.65
C ILE A 11 44.56 11.33 -18.15
N PRO A 12 43.72 10.70 -17.30
CA PRO A 12 42.77 9.72 -17.79
C PRO A 12 41.77 10.45 -18.69
N VAL A 13 41.94 10.31 -19.99
CA VAL A 13 40.97 10.76 -20.98
C VAL A 13 39.77 9.82 -20.83
N ASP A 14 38.67 10.35 -20.32
CA ASP A 14 37.39 9.65 -20.34
C ASP A 14 36.97 9.48 -21.81
N LEU A 15 37.17 8.27 -22.33
CA LEU A 15 36.81 7.86 -23.69
C LEU A 15 35.31 7.50 -23.80
N SER A 16 34.51 7.77 -22.78
CA SER A 16 33.06 7.60 -22.91
C SER A 16 32.56 8.54 -24.02
N PRO A 17 31.79 8.03 -24.99
CA PRO A 17 31.27 8.84 -26.07
C PRO A 17 30.41 9.96 -25.47
N VAL A 18 30.80 11.21 -25.71
CA VAL A 18 30.03 12.39 -25.31
C VAL A 18 28.63 12.24 -25.89
N GLN A 19 27.65 11.93 -25.03
CA GLN A 19 26.27 11.75 -25.47
C GLN A 19 25.79 13.05 -26.11
N SER A 20 25.30 12.97 -27.35
CA SER A 20 24.71 14.13 -28.00
C SER A 20 23.49 14.60 -27.17
N PRO A 21 23.21 15.91 -27.07
CA PRO A 21 22.11 16.42 -26.25
C PRO A 21 20.74 15.78 -26.59
N SER A 22 20.51 15.45 -27.86
CA SER A 22 19.31 14.77 -28.34
C SER A 22 19.21 13.31 -27.84
N SER A 23 20.35 12.62 -27.72
CA SER A 23 20.39 11.25 -27.17
C SER A 23 20.12 11.22 -25.68
N ALA A 24 20.67 12.17 -24.90
CA ALA A 24 20.43 12.31 -23.47
C ALA A 24 18.95 12.59 -23.17
N GLN A 25 18.32 13.50 -23.93
CA GLN A 25 16.91 13.84 -23.75
C GLN A 25 15.97 12.68 -24.11
N ARG A 26 16.33 11.89 -25.13
CA ARG A 26 15.59 10.65 -25.47
C ARG A 26 15.70 9.62 -24.34
N ARG A 27 16.90 9.39 -23.80
CA ARG A 27 17.11 8.45 -22.68
C ARG A 27 16.36 8.87 -21.41
N LEU A 28 16.38 10.17 -21.09
CA LEU A 28 15.58 10.73 -19.98
C LEU A 28 14.07 10.50 -20.18
N THR A 29 13.58 10.65 -21.40
CA THR A 29 12.16 10.40 -21.72
C THR A 29 11.81 8.92 -21.54
N GLN A 30 12.69 8.00 -21.97
CA GLN A 30 12.55 6.56 -21.75
C GLN A 30 12.60 6.20 -20.26
N TRP A 31 13.49 6.84 -19.49
CA TRP A 31 13.54 6.68 -18.03
C TRP A 31 12.22 7.10 -17.36
N ARG A 32 11.65 8.24 -17.76
CA ARG A 32 10.34 8.69 -17.27
C ARG A 32 9.23 7.71 -17.65
N LEU A 33 9.28 7.15 -18.86
CA LEU A 33 8.35 6.13 -19.31
C LEU A 33 8.47 4.86 -18.45
N GLN A 34 9.69 4.41 -18.11
CA GLN A 34 9.86 3.26 -17.21
C GLN A 34 9.34 3.51 -15.81
N MET A 35 9.61 4.70 -15.26
CA MET A 35 9.01 5.10 -13.99
C MET A 35 7.48 5.06 -14.05
N LEU A 36 6.88 5.54 -15.16
CA LEU A 36 5.43 5.45 -15.36
C LEU A 36 4.96 3.99 -15.44
N LEU A 37 5.67 3.12 -16.16
CA LEU A 37 5.34 1.70 -16.28
C LEU A 37 5.44 0.95 -14.94
N ILE A 38 6.44 1.25 -14.11
CA ILE A 38 6.54 0.69 -12.75
C ILE A 38 5.33 1.12 -11.89
N ASN A 39 4.96 2.39 -11.98
CA ASN A 39 3.77 2.89 -11.27
C ASN A 39 2.47 2.29 -11.81
N LEU A 40 2.37 2.05 -13.13
CA LEU A 40 1.19 1.43 -13.75
C LEU A 40 0.99 0.00 -13.25
N VAL A 41 2.06 -0.77 -13.10
CA VAL A 41 2.01 -2.13 -12.54
C VAL A 41 1.45 -2.12 -11.12
N GLU A 42 2.00 -1.24 -10.26
CA GLU A 42 1.53 -1.11 -8.88
C GLU A 42 0.08 -0.61 -8.81
N PHE A 43 -0.28 0.36 -9.66
CA PHE A 43 -1.65 0.85 -9.79
C PHE A 43 -2.61 -0.28 -10.16
N SER A 44 -2.27 -1.10 -11.16
CA SER A 44 -3.09 -2.25 -11.60
C SER A 44 -3.27 -3.29 -10.49
N ALA A 45 -2.20 -3.59 -9.75
CA ALA A 45 -2.23 -4.50 -8.61
C ALA A 45 -3.18 -4.03 -7.50
N GLU A 46 -3.15 -2.75 -7.14
CA GLU A 46 -4.03 -2.20 -6.09
C GLU A 46 -5.46 -1.97 -6.57
N SER A 47 -5.64 -1.59 -7.84
CA SER A 47 -6.96 -1.45 -8.49
C SER A 47 -7.72 -2.77 -8.47
N SER A 48 -7.01 -3.90 -8.57
CA SER A 48 -7.62 -5.23 -8.52
C SER A 48 -8.37 -5.53 -7.21
N ARG A 49 -8.05 -4.82 -6.13
CA ARG A 49 -8.77 -4.89 -4.86
C ARG A 49 -9.90 -3.84 -4.80
N GLY A 50 -9.64 -2.61 -5.23
CA GLY A 50 -10.60 -1.50 -5.11
C GLY A 50 -11.78 -1.57 -6.10
N VAL A 51 -11.55 -1.90 -7.37
CA VAL A 51 -12.61 -1.91 -8.41
C VAL A 51 -13.75 -2.88 -8.09
N VAL A 52 -13.41 -4.02 -7.49
CA VAL A 52 -14.38 -5.08 -7.17
C VAL A 52 -15.06 -4.85 -5.82
N MET A 53 -14.54 -3.96 -4.97
CA MET A 53 -14.97 -3.82 -3.58
C MET A 53 -16.47 -3.51 -3.44
N PRO A 54 -17.10 -2.61 -4.23
CA PRO A 54 -18.53 -2.31 -4.10
C PRO A 54 -19.46 -3.44 -4.56
N THR A 55 -18.98 -4.31 -5.45
CA THR A 55 -19.80 -5.35 -6.10
C THR A 55 -19.56 -6.75 -5.54
N LEU A 56 -18.40 -6.99 -4.91
CA LEU A 56 -17.97 -8.33 -4.51
C LEU A 56 -18.94 -9.00 -3.52
N PHE A 57 -19.53 -8.24 -2.59
CA PHE A 57 -20.53 -8.75 -1.67
C PHE A 57 -21.79 -9.25 -2.41
N LEU A 58 -22.36 -8.40 -3.28
CA LEU A 58 -23.54 -8.75 -4.07
C LEU A 58 -23.26 -9.87 -5.07
N TYR A 59 -22.04 -9.92 -5.62
CA TYR A 59 -21.64 -11.02 -6.49
C TYR A 59 -21.57 -12.35 -5.73
N THR A 60 -21.00 -12.33 -4.53
CA THR A 60 -20.97 -13.50 -3.64
C THR A 60 -22.39 -13.98 -3.31
N GLN A 61 -23.29 -13.05 -2.94
CA GLN A 61 -24.68 -13.37 -2.64
C GLN A 61 -25.42 -13.94 -3.85
N SER A 62 -25.17 -13.42 -5.05
CA SER A 62 -25.79 -13.92 -6.28
C SER A 62 -25.40 -15.37 -6.61
N LEU A 63 -24.26 -15.84 -6.11
CA LEU A 63 -23.78 -17.21 -6.24
C LEU A 63 -24.16 -18.10 -5.04
N GLY A 64 -25.04 -17.63 -4.15
CA GLY A 64 -25.47 -18.32 -2.93
C GLY A 64 -24.47 -18.30 -1.78
N GLY A 65 -23.41 -17.48 -1.87
CA GLY A 65 -22.43 -17.32 -0.80
C GLY A 65 -22.91 -16.40 0.32
N SER A 66 -22.37 -16.60 1.51
CA SER A 66 -22.63 -15.82 2.72
C SER A 66 -21.51 -14.81 3.00
N LEU A 67 -21.61 -14.11 4.13
CA LEU A 67 -20.55 -13.22 4.63
C LEU A 67 -19.24 -13.98 4.89
N TYR A 68 -19.31 -15.27 5.22
CA TYR A 68 -18.13 -16.12 5.38
C TYR A 68 -17.34 -16.24 4.07
N GLU A 69 -18.02 -16.52 2.95
CA GLU A 69 -17.39 -16.58 1.62
C GLU A 69 -16.81 -15.22 1.20
N MET A 70 -17.47 -14.10 1.53
CA MET A 70 -16.93 -12.76 1.30
C MET A 70 -15.62 -12.53 2.08
N GLY A 71 -15.58 -12.96 3.35
CA GLY A 71 -14.36 -12.97 4.16
C GLY A 71 -13.28 -13.88 3.56
N LEU A 72 -13.64 -15.05 3.04
CA LEU A 72 -12.69 -15.94 2.37
C LEU A 72 -12.13 -15.30 1.09
N LEU A 73 -12.96 -14.64 0.28
CA LEU A 73 -12.54 -13.98 -0.97
C LEU A 73 -11.47 -12.90 -0.74
N THR A 74 -11.66 -12.07 0.29
CA THR A 74 -10.68 -11.05 0.70
C THR A 74 -9.42 -11.68 1.31
N SER A 75 -9.58 -12.80 2.01
CA SER A 75 -8.48 -13.56 2.62
C SER A 75 -7.60 -14.26 1.58
N VAL A 76 -8.17 -15.02 0.65
CA VAL A 76 -7.40 -15.78 -0.37
C VAL A 76 -6.66 -14.85 -1.34
N PHE A 77 -7.19 -13.65 -1.60
CA PHE A 77 -6.44 -12.60 -2.31
C PHE A 77 -5.15 -12.26 -1.55
N SER A 78 -5.25 -12.07 -0.23
CA SER A 78 -4.11 -11.74 0.62
C SER A 78 -3.13 -12.92 0.78
N VAL A 79 -3.62 -14.16 0.78
CA VAL A 79 -2.79 -15.39 0.71
C VAL A 79 -1.98 -15.41 -0.58
N GLY A 80 -2.64 -15.25 -1.73
CA GLY A 80 -1.97 -15.24 -3.03
C GLY A 80 -0.85 -14.19 -3.07
N ARG A 81 -1.15 -12.98 -2.59
CA ARG A 81 -0.20 -11.86 -2.52
C ARG A 81 0.99 -12.11 -1.60
N LEU A 82 0.77 -12.78 -0.46
CA LEU A 82 1.83 -13.13 0.47
C LEU A 82 2.81 -14.12 -0.16
N ILE A 83 2.28 -15.19 -0.77
CA ILE A 83 3.08 -16.22 -1.44
C ILE A 83 3.85 -15.61 -2.61
N SER A 84 3.17 -14.83 -3.45
CA SER A 84 3.83 -14.28 -4.64
C SER A 84 4.87 -13.21 -4.31
N SER A 85 4.76 -12.50 -3.17
CA SER A 85 5.76 -11.49 -2.79
C SER A 85 7.17 -12.06 -2.60
N THR A 86 7.29 -13.30 -2.12
CA THR A 86 8.58 -14.00 -2.00
C THR A 86 9.00 -14.61 -3.33
N VAL A 87 8.07 -15.24 -4.05
CA VAL A 87 8.32 -15.84 -5.38
C VAL A 87 8.83 -14.79 -6.37
N PHE A 88 8.17 -13.64 -6.45
CA PHE A 88 8.53 -12.55 -7.35
C PHE A 88 9.81 -11.83 -6.96
N GLY A 89 10.12 -11.73 -5.66
CA GLY A 89 11.43 -11.28 -5.21
C GLY A 89 12.55 -12.19 -5.71
N TRP A 90 12.39 -13.50 -5.55
CA TRP A 90 13.36 -14.47 -6.07
C TRP A 90 13.46 -14.45 -7.61
N LEU A 91 12.32 -14.34 -8.30
CA LEU A 91 12.26 -14.25 -9.76
C LEU A 91 12.95 -12.99 -10.30
N CYS A 92 12.78 -11.83 -9.65
CA CYS A 92 13.40 -10.58 -10.13
C CYS A 92 14.92 -10.61 -9.97
N ASP A 93 15.43 -11.25 -8.91
CA ASP A 93 16.87 -11.39 -8.68
C ASP A 93 17.53 -12.35 -9.70
N ARG A 94 16.79 -13.34 -10.21
CA ARG A 94 17.32 -14.36 -11.13
C ARG A 94 17.12 -14.05 -12.62
N TYR A 95 16.05 -13.34 -12.97
CA TYR A 95 15.67 -13.08 -14.36
C TYR A 95 15.78 -11.58 -14.69
N SER A 96 14.69 -10.83 -14.58
CA SER A 96 14.66 -9.39 -14.76
C SER A 96 13.37 -8.80 -14.19
N PHE A 97 13.35 -7.48 -13.93
CA PHE A 97 12.12 -6.79 -13.50
C PHE A 97 10.97 -6.94 -14.52
N ARG A 98 11.29 -6.78 -15.81
CA ARG A 98 10.33 -6.89 -16.91
C ARG A 98 9.65 -8.26 -16.94
N PHE A 99 10.44 -9.33 -16.78
CA PHE A 99 9.93 -10.69 -16.76
C PHE A 99 8.88 -10.86 -15.65
N VAL A 100 9.17 -10.36 -14.44
CA VAL A 100 8.24 -10.42 -13.31
C VAL A 100 6.96 -9.62 -13.56
N TYR A 101 7.05 -8.43 -14.14
CA TYR A 101 5.87 -7.64 -14.46
C TYR A 101 4.96 -8.31 -15.48
N ILE A 102 5.53 -8.97 -16.50
CA ILE A 102 4.75 -9.72 -17.49
C ILE A 102 4.09 -10.94 -16.84
N VAL A 103 4.86 -11.75 -16.10
CA VAL A 103 4.33 -12.97 -15.45
C VAL A 103 3.24 -12.63 -14.44
N SER A 104 3.48 -11.64 -13.59
CA SER A 104 2.50 -11.20 -12.58
C SER A 104 1.21 -10.67 -13.22
N SER A 105 1.32 -9.85 -14.28
CA SER A 105 0.17 -9.35 -15.04
C SER A 105 -0.57 -10.45 -15.79
N LEU A 106 0.14 -11.47 -16.30
CA LEU A 106 -0.47 -12.63 -16.97
C LEU A 106 -1.29 -13.47 -15.98
N ILE A 107 -0.76 -13.73 -14.79
CA ILE A 107 -1.49 -14.43 -13.72
C ILE A 107 -2.73 -13.60 -13.31
N GLY A 108 -2.58 -12.29 -13.17
CA GLY A 108 -3.70 -11.36 -12.92
C GLY A 108 -4.75 -11.39 -14.03
N LEU A 109 -4.34 -11.42 -15.30
CA LEU A 109 -5.23 -11.54 -16.45
C LEU A 109 -6.03 -12.84 -16.41
N ILE A 110 -5.36 -13.99 -16.21
CA ILE A 110 -6.02 -15.30 -16.08
C ILE A 110 -7.00 -15.29 -14.91
N GLY A 111 -6.59 -14.76 -13.75
CA GLY A 111 -7.46 -14.64 -12.59
C GLY A 111 -8.71 -13.80 -12.85
N ASN A 112 -8.58 -12.69 -13.60
CA ASN A 112 -9.72 -11.85 -13.97
C ASN A 112 -10.60 -12.48 -15.05
N ILE A 113 -10.05 -13.29 -15.96
CA ILE A 113 -10.87 -14.11 -16.87
C ILE A 113 -11.68 -15.13 -16.07
N ILE A 114 -11.07 -15.82 -15.10
CA ILE A 114 -11.78 -16.77 -14.22
C ILE A 114 -12.85 -16.07 -13.39
N TYR A 115 -12.65 -14.80 -13.00
CA TYR A 115 -13.69 -14.00 -12.33
C TYR A 115 -14.96 -13.92 -13.16
N LEU A 116 -14.82 -13.67 -14.47
CA LEU A 116 -15.95 -13.57 -15.39
C LEU A 116 -16.68 -14.91 -15.53
N LEU A 117 -15.94 -16.02 -15.50
CA LEU A 117 -16.50 -17.37 -15.60
C LEU A 117 -17.27 -17.79 -14.34
N ALA A 118 -17.05 -17.15 -13.18
CA ALA A 118 -17.80 -17.49 -11.96
C ALA A 118 -19.29 -17.14 -12.05
N ASP A 119 -19.71 -16.40 -13.08
CA ASP A 119 -21.09 -15.96 -13.28
C ASP A 119 -22.11 -17.10 -13.25
N LEU A 120 -23.34 -16.74 -12.85
CA LEU A 120 -24.48 -17.64 -12.69
C LEU A 120 -24.83 -18.36 -14.00
N HIS A 121 -24.60 -17.74 -15.16
CA HIS A 121 -24.90 -18.34 -16.46
C HIS A 121 -23.81 -19.29 -16.98
N VAL A 122 -22.68 -19.41 -16.28
CA VAL A 122 -21.53 -20.22 -16.71
C VAL A 122 -21.27 -21.36 -15.73
N TYR A 123 -20.71 -21.07 -14.55
CA TYR A 123 -20.40 -22.08 -13.54
C TYR A 123 -21.27 -21.97 -12.28
N ASN A 124 -21.84 -20.78 -12.00
CA ASN A 124 -22.65 -20.50 -10.81
C ASN A 124 -22.02 -21.01 -9.50
N CYS A 125 -20.76 -20.67 -9.26
CA CYS A 125 -19.99 -21.28 -8.17
C CYS A 125 -19.02 -20.31 -7.50
N VAL A 126 -19.23 -20.05 -6.22
CA VAL A 126 -18.37 -19.20 -5.39
C VAL A 126 -16.92 -19.72 -5.31
N HIS A 127 -16.69 -21.01 -5.49
CA HIS A 127 -15.34 -21.59 -5.50
C HIS A 127 -14.53 -21.14 -6.72
N VAL A 128 -15.17 -20.94 -7.88
CA VAL A 128 -14.50 -20.37 -9.06
C VAL A 128 -14.08 -18.93 -8.77
N LEU A 129 -14.93 -18.19 -8.04
CA LEU A 129 -14.63 -16.84 -7.58
C LEU A 129 -13.44 -16.81 -6.60
N LEU A 130 -13.34 -17.79 -5.68
CA LEU A 130 -12.21 -17.95 -4.77
C LEU A 130 -10.90 -18.20 -5.53
N VAL A 131 -10.91 -19.08 -6.53
CA VAL A 131 -9.74 -19.34 -7.39
C VAL A 131 -9.33 -18.08 -8.15
N SER A 132 -10.30 -17.33 -8.69
CA SER A 132 -10.03 -16.03 -9.30
C SER A 132 -9.34 -15.08 -8.33
N ARG A 133 -9.90 -14.87 -7.13
CA ARG A 133 -9.34 -13.93 -6.15
C ARG A 133 -7.94 -14.32 -5.70
N PHE A 134 -7.68 -15.61 -5.52
CA PHE A 134 -6.33 -16.11 -5.22
C PHE A 134 -5.35 -15.76 -6.34
N LEU A 135 -5.68 -16.05 -7.60
CA LEU A 135 -4.79 -15.76 -8.74
C LEU A 135 -4.57 -14.27 -8.94
N VAL A 136 -5.62 -13.45 -8.85
CA VAL A 136 -5.48 -11.99 -8.93
C VAL A 136 -4.62 -11.46 -7.78
N GLY A 137 -4.81 -11.97 -6.56
CA GLY A 137 -3.95 -11.65 -5.41
C GLY A 137 -2.50 -12.07 -5.63
N PHE A 138 -2.27 -13.25 -6.21
CA PHE A 138 -0.95 -13.74 -6.58
C PHE A 138 -0.30 -12.79 -7.60
N GLY A 139 -0.99 -12.40 -8.66
CA GLY A 139 -0.51 -11.39 -9.63
C GLY A 139 -0.21 -10.02 -8.98
N ALA A 140 -0.93 -9.63 -7.93
CA ALA A 140 -0.75 -8.35 -7.24
C ALA A 140 0.44 -8.30 -6.25
N GLY A 141 1.23 -9.38 -6.08
CA GLY A 141 2.34 -9.44 -5.10
C GLY A 141 3.65 -8.80 -5.54
N ASN A 142 3.65 -7.91 -6.52
CA ASN A 142 4.86 -7.32 -7.12
C ASN A 142 5.36 -6.04 -6.43
N ARG A 143 4.72 -5.59 -5.34
CA ARG A 143 5.10 -4.34 -4.64
C ARG A 143 6.55 -4.26 -4.19
N SER A 144 7.12 -5.36 -3.70
CA SER A 144 8.55 -5.42 -3.32
C SER A 144 9.45 -5.20 -4.55
N VAL A 145 9.06 -5.78 -5.69
CA VAL A 145 9.76 -5.70 -6.97
C VAL A 145 9.69 -4.29 -7.53
N CYS A 146 8.52 -3.62 -7.47
CA CYS A 146 8.39 -2.22 -7.89
C CYS A 146 9.30 -1.31 -7.06
N ARG A 147 9.34 -1.47 -5.73
CA ARG A 147 10.27 -0.70 -4.88
C ARG A 147 11.72 -0.98 -5.22
N ALA A 148 12.10 -2.25 -5.43
CA ALA A 148 13.46 -2.62 -5.80
C ALA A 148 13.87 -1.97 -7.13
N ASN A 149 12.97 -1.97 -8.12
CA ASN A 149 13.22 -1.36 -9.42
C ASN A 149 13.37 0.16 -9.33
N VAL A 150 12.45 0.86 -8.65
CA VAL A 150 12.59 2.30 -8.39
C VAL A 150 13.93 2.60 -7.72
N ALA A 151 14.33 1.80 -6.73
CA ALA A 151 15.60 1.98 -6.05
C ALA A 151 16.83 1.74 -6.95
N ALA A 152 16.72 0.85 -7.93
CA ALA A 152 17.78 0.52 -8.89
C ALA A 152 18.00 1.61 -9.94
N ILE A 153 16.95 2.32 -10.36
CA ILE A 153 17.03 3.36 -11.40
C ILE A 153 17.01 4.80 -10.86
N THR A 154 17.10 5.00 -9.54
CA THR A 154 17.13 6.35 -8.90
C THR A 154 18.36 6.56 -8.03
N HIS A 155 18.90 7.78 -8.04
CA HIS A 155 19.94 8.19 -7.09
C HIS A 155 19.39 8.25 -5.65
N VAL A 156 20.26 8.01 -4.68
CA VAL A 156 19.91 7.96 -3.24
C VAL A 156 19.19 9.24 -2.79
N ASP A 157 19.63 10.40 -3.27
CA ASP A 157 19.09 11.71 -2.86
C ASP A 157 17.66 11.96 -3.36
N GLN A 158 17.28 11.35 -4.48
CA GLN A 158 15.92 11.48 -5.06
C GLN A 158 15.05 10.24 -4.83
N ARG A 159 15.60 9.14 -4.30
CA ARG A 159 14.87 7.88 -4.07
C ARG A 159 13.62 8.08 -3.22
N LEU A 160 13.70 8.91 -2.18
CA LEU A 160 12.56 9.20 -1.31
C LEU A 160 11.37 9.78 -2.11
N LYS A 161 11.64 10.75 -3.00
CA LYS A 161 10.61 11.37 -3.84
C LYS A 161 9.87 10.32 -4.67
N TYR A 162 10.59 9.43 -5.35
CA TYR A 162 9.98 8.42 -6.23
C TYR A 162 9.31 7.29 -5.46
N MET A 163 9.82 6.92 -4.29
CA MET A 163 9.14 5.98 -3.38
C MET A 163 7.83 6.56 -2.85
N THR A 164 7.78 7.87 -2.56
CA THR A 164 6.55 8.57 -2.18
C THR A 164 5.55 8.60 -3.34
N ILE A 165 6.00 8.87 -4.57
CA ILE A 165 5.14 8.79 -5.77
C ILE A 165 4.52 7.40 -5.89
N LEU A 166 5.32 6.34 -5.77
CA LEU A 166 4.83 4.96 -5.79
C LEU A 166 3.78 4.71 -4.69
N ALA A 167 4.01 5.20 -3.48
CA ALA A 167 3.05 5.09 -2.37
C ALA A 167 1.74 5.86 -2.61
N MET A 168 1.80 7.03 -3.26
CA MET A 168 0.61 7.77 -3.67
C MET A 168 -0.19 7.01 -4.73
N VAL A 169 0.49 6.38 -5.70
CA VAL A 169 -0.15 5.55 -6.73
C VAL A 169 -0.83 4.32 -6.13
N VAL A 170 -0.21 3.68 -5.14
CA VAL A 170 -0.83 2.59 -4.35
C VAL A 170 -2.15 3.06 -3.75
N PHE A 171 -2.14 4.22 -3.08
CA PHE A 171 -3.34 4.75 -2.46
C PHE A 171 -4.40 5.12 -3.50
N PHE A 172 -4.00 5.75 -4.61
CA PHE A 172 -4.90 6.09 -5.71
C PHE A 172 -5.60 4.85 -6.28
N GLY A 173 -4.83 3.78 -6.54
CA GLY A 173 -5.34 2.49 -7.01
C GLY A 173 -6.28 1.80 -6.03
N TYR A 174 -6.03 1.91 -4.74
CA TYR A 174 -6.87 1.28 -3.73
C TYR A 174 -8.12 2.10 -3.35
N ALA A 175 -7.96 3.40 -3.11
CA ALA A 175 -8.97 4.23 -2.46
C ALA A 175 -9.99 4.83 -3.44
N LEU A 176 -9.60 5.13 -4.67
CA LEU A 176 -10.48 5.81 -5.63
C LEU A 176 -11.10 4.88 -6.67
N THR A 177 -10.50 3.72 -6.91
CA THR A 177 -11.04 2.77 -7.90
C THR A 177 -12.38 2.12 -7.54
N PRO A 178 -12.86 2.07 -6.27
CA PRO A 178 -14.25 1.73 -5.99
C PRO A 178 -15.26 2.60 -6.74
N GLY A 179 -14.91 3.86 -7.06
CA GLY A 179 -15.77 4.74 -7.87
C GLY A 179 -16.02 4.23 -9.28
N LEU A 180 -15.12 3.41 -9.83
CA LEU A 180 -15.33 2.78 -11.14
C LEU A 180 -16.53 1.83 -11.10
N GLY A 181 -16.86 1.22 -9.96
CA GLY A 181 -18.05 0.38 -9.81
C GLY A 181 -19.36 1.11 -10.14
N GLY A 182 -19.43 2.42 -9.87
CA GLY A 182 -20.60 3.24 -10.20
C GLY A 182 -20.75 3.49 -11.70
N ILE A 183 -19.64 3.70 -12.42
CA ILE A 183 -19.64 3.90 -13.88
C ILE A 183 -20.06 2.60 -14.59
N LEU A 184 -19.71 1.45 -14.02
CA LEU A 184 -20.03 0.13 -14.58
C LEU A 184 -21.45 -0.34 -14.24
N ASN A 185 -22.25 0.45 -13.52
CA ASN A 185 -23.56 0.04 -13.01
C ASN A 185 -24.57 -0.29 -14.12
N ASP A 186 -24.55 0.48 -15.20
CA ASP A 186 -25.54 0.38 -16.29
C ASP A 186 -25.05 -0.50 -17.44
N ILE A 187 -23.90 -1.16 -17.26
CA ILE A 187 -23.39 -2.11 -18.24
C ILE A 187 -24.23 -3.38 -18.16
N ASP A 188 -24.86 -3.74 -19.28
CA ASP A 188 -25.53 -5.02 -19.48
C ASP A 188 -25.44 -5.42 -20.95
N PHE A 189 -24.60 -6.41 -21.27
CA PHE A 189 -24.53 -7.01 -22.60
C PHE A 189 -23.96 -8.43 -22.54
N ARG A 190 -24.15 -9.21 -23.61
CA ARG A 190 -23.68 -10.61 -23.70
C ARG A 190 -22.63 -10.76 -24.80
N ILE A 191 -21.55 -11.48 -24.49
CA ILE A 191 -20.55 -11.95 -25.47
C ILE A 191 -20.55 -13.48 -25.42
N GLY A 192 -21.21 -14.12 -26.38
CA GLY A 192 -21.35 -15.59 -26.38
C GLY A 192 -22.11 -16.08 -25.13
N SER A 193 -21.52 -16.99 -24.37
CA SER A 193 -22.06 -17.47 -23.09
C SER A 193 -21.80 -16.54 -21.91
N LEU A 194 -20.97 -15.50 -22.10
CA LEU A 194 -20.59 -14.59 -21.01
C LEU A 194 -21.57 -13.41 -20.92
N HIS A 195 -22.20 -13.27 -19.76
CA HIS A 195 -23.04 -12.12 -19.43
C HIS A 195 -22.20 -11.07 -18.70
N ILE A 196 -21.95 -9.94 -19.38
CA ILE A 196 -21.24 -8.80 -18.79
C ILE A 196 -22.30 -7.85 -18.24
N HIS A 197 -22.41 -7.86 -16.91
CA HIS A 197 -23.30 -6.98 -16.16
C HIS A 197 -22.52 -6.33 -15.01
N LYS A 198 -23.17 -5.45 -14.23
CA LYS A 198 -22.52 -4.70 -13.14
C LYS A 198 -21.65 -5.48 -12.15
N LEU A 199 -21.89 -6.79 -11.93
CA LEU A 199 -21.07 -7.60 -11.00
C LEU A 199 -19.84 -8.23 -11.66
N THR A 200 -19.92 -8.54 -12.97
CA THR A 200 -18.83 -9.14 -13.76
C THR A 200 -17.98 -8.08 -14.48
N ALA A 201 -18.55 -6.91 -14.81
CA ALA A 201 -17.86 -5.80 -15.48
C ALA A 201 -16.53 -5.37 -14.82
N PRO A 202 -16.40 -5.32 -13.47
CA PRO A 202 -15.11 -5.14 -12.80
C PRO A 202 -14.00 -6.09 -13.29
N GLY A 203 -14.33 -7.36 -13.52
CA GLY A 203 -13.38 -8.36 -14.04
C GLY A 203 -12.89 -8.03 -15.45
N VAL A 204 -13.75 -7.48 -16.31
CA VAL A 204 -13.39 -7.07 -17.67
C VAL A 204 -12.41 -5.90 -17.64
N VAL A 205 -12.71 -4.88 -16.81
CA VAL A 205 -11.82 -3.71 -16.65
C VAL A 205 -10.45 -4.15 -16.15
N LEU A 206 -10.40 -4.99 -15.13
CA LEU A 206 -9.14 -5.49 -14.58
C LEU A 206 -8.39 -6.40 -15.56
N ALA A 207 -9.09 -7.23 -16.34
CA ALA A 207 -8.48 -8.01 -17.42
C ALA A 207 -7.86 -7.10 -18.49
N ALA A 208 -8.59 -6.07 -18.92
CA ALA A 208 -8.10 -5.09 -19.88
C ALA A 208 -6.88 -4.32 -19.35
N MET A 209 -6.88 -3.92 -18.07
CA MET A 209 -5.73 -3.27 -17.43
C MET A 209 -4.50 -4.19 -17.37
N ASN A 210 -4.68 -5.46 -17.03
CA ASN A 210 -3.57 -6.43 -17.03
C ASN A 210 -3.04 -6.68 -18.44
N LEU A 211 -3.92 -6.84 -19.44
CA LEU A 211 -3.54 -6.99 -20.84
C LEU A 211 -2.77 -5.75 -21.35
N ALA A 212 -3.27 -4.55 -21.07
CA ALA A 212 -2.59 -3.31 -21.42
C ALA A 212 -1.20 -3.22 -20.78
N THR A 213 -1.09 -3.62 -19.51
CA THR A 213 0.20 -3.67 -18.80
C THR A 213 1.17 -4.64 -19.51
N ILE A 214 0.72 -5.84 -19.90
CA ILE A 214 1.54 -6.80 -20.65
C ILE A 214 2.00 -6.19 -21.98
N VAL A 215 1.09 -5.63 -22.78
CA VAL A 215 1.40 -5.04 -24.08
C VAL A 215 2.41 -3.90 -23.93
N LEU A 216 2.24 -3.02 -22.94
CA LEU A 216 3.16 -1.94 -22.66
C LEU A 216 4.54 -2.46 -22.20
N MET A 217 4.59 -3.52 -21.39
CA MET A 217 5.86 -4.15 -21.00
C MET A 217 6.57 -4.84 -22.18
N LEU A 218 5.81 -5.31 -23.17
CA LEU A 218 6.38 -5.92 -24.36
C LEU A 218 6.89 -4.88 -25.37
N THR A 219 6.21 -3.74 -25.50
CA THR A 219 6.45 -2.75 -26.56
C THR A 219 7.25 -1.52 -26.12
N ALA A 220 7.08 -1.07 -24.88
CA ALA A 220 7.61 0.21 -24.38
C ALA A 220 8.71 0.06 -23.32
N TRP A 221 8.93 -1.14 -22.78
CA TRP A 221 10.00 -1.39 -21.80
C TRP A 221 11.37 -1.50 -22.48
N ASP A 222 12.37 -0.78 -21.95
CA ASP A 222 13.74 -0.77 -22.48
C ASP A 222 14.74 -1.25 -21.40
N GLU A 223 15.30 -2.44 -21.57
CA GLU A 223 16.22 -3.02 -20.57
C GLU A 223 17.56 -2.28 -20.46
N SER A 224 17.88 -1.38 -21.40
CA SER A 224 19.14 -0.62 -21.40
C SER A 224 19.14 0.64 -20.52
N ILE A 225 17.97 1.02 -19.97
CA ILE A 225 17.84 2.18 -19.09
C ILE A 225 18.18 1.78 -17.67
N GLY A 226 19.00 2.60 -17.02
CA GLY A 226 19.43 2.36 -15.65
C GLY A 226 19.64 3.64 -14.85
N LEU A 227 20.43 3.53 -13.78
CA LEU A 227 20.73 4.65 -12.89
C LEU A 227 21.38 5.84 -13.61
N ALA A 228 22.18 5.59 -14.65
CA ALA A 228 22.88 6.63 -15.41
C ALA A 228 21.94 7.55 -16.20
N ASP A 229 20.68 7.14 -16.40
CA ASP A 229 19.66 7.89 -17.15
C ASP A 229 18.72 8.67 -16.24
N ALA A 230 18.90 8.55 -14.93
CA ALA A 230 18.10 9.25 -13.95
C ALA A 230 18.27 10.77 -14.13
N PRO A 231 17.23 11.57 -13.86
CA PRO A 231 17.36 13.03 -13.90
C PRO A 231 18.49 13.46 -12.96
N ASP A 232 19.35 14.35 -13.46
CA ASP A 232 20.39 14.97 -12.64
C ASP A 232 19.77 15.55 -11.38
N VAL A 233 20.39 15.25 -10.25
CA VAL A 233 20.06 15.92 -9.01
C VAL A 233 20.53 17.35 -9.20
N SER A 234 19.61 18.27 -9.51
CA SER A 234 19.93 19.70 -9.46
C SER A 234 20.58 19.94 -8.10
N PRO A 235 21.73 20.63 -8.00
CA PRO A 235 22.24 21.09 -6.73
C PRO A 235 21.26 22.14 -6.23
N THR A 236 20.12 21.68 -5.74
CA THR A 236 19.27 22.50 -4.91
C THR A 236 20.16 22.83 -3.73
N PRO A 237 20.33 24.12 -3.39
CA PRO A 237 20.84 24.49 -2.10
C PRO A 237 19.75 24.17 -1.07
N PHE A 238 19.35 22.89 -0.97
CA PHE A 238 19.19 22.33 0.34
C PHE A 238 20.58 22.45 0.95
N THR A 239 20.82 23.62 1.53
CA THR A 239 21.47 23.69 2.81
C THR A 239 20.76 22.65 3.66
N ALA A 240 21.25 21.41 3.57
CA ALA A 240 21.51 20.66 4.76
C ALA A 240 22.28 21.67 5.62
N LYS A 241 21.54 22.47 6.40
CA LYS A 241 21.99 22.87 7.71
C LYS A 241 22.46 21.54 8.25
N LYS A 242 23.77 21.27 8.16
CA LYS A 242 24.45 20.30 8.99
C LYS A 242 23.97 20.72 10.35
N SER A 243 22.95 20.03 10.85
CA SER A 243 22.42 20.31 12.15
C SER A 243 23.65 20.19 13.04
N LYS A 244 24.07 21.30 13.64
CA LYS A 244 25.14 21.30 14.64
C LYS A 244 24.73 20.50 15.88
N ALA A 245 23.52 19.90 15.90
CA ALA A 245 23.21 18.84 16.82
C ALA A 245 24.21 17.70 16.58
N ALA A 246 25.04 17.44 17.59
CA ALA A 246 25.80 16.20 17.68
C ALA A 246 24.89 15.04 17.27
N PRO A 247 25.37 14.06 16.48
CA PRO A 247 24.56 12.90 16.13
C PRO A 247 24.04 12.33 17.45
N LEU A 248 22.72 12.42 17.68
CA LEU A 248 22.10 11.77 18.81
C LEU A 248 22.57 10.31 18.72
N SER A 249 23.19 9.81 19.78
CA SER A 249 23.65 8.44 19.87
C SER A 249 22.57 7.51 19.33
N ALA A 250 22.97 6.58 18.47
CA ALA A 250 22.05 5.59 17.94
C ALA A 250 21.29 4.93 19.09
N LEU A 251 19.97 4.75 18.93
CA LEU A 251 19.16 4.10 19.95
C LEU A 251 19.76 2.73 20.28
N PRO A 252 19.83 2.36 21.58
CA PRO A 252 20.24 1.03 22.00
C PRO A 252 19.46 -0.06 21.26
N ASP A 253 20.14 -1.15 20.86
CA ASP A 253 19.52 -2.22 20.08
C ASP A 253 18.25 -2.78 20.74
N ARG A 254 18.25 -2.89 22.08
CA ARG A 254 17.07 -3.34 22.84
C ARG A 254 15.83 -2.48 22.58
N LEU A 255 15.99 -1.16 22.53
CA LEU A 255 14.88 -0.24 22.24
C LEU A 255 14.46 -0.32 20.78
N VAL A 256 15.40 -0.55 19.87
CA VAL A 256 15.09 -0.77 18.46
C VAL A 256 14.24 -2.02 18.27
N TYR A 257 14.58 -3.14 18.93
CA TYR A 257 13.77 -4.36 18.85
C TYR A 257 12.39 -4.23 19.51
N TRP A 258 12.29 -3.50 20.64
CA TRP A 258 10.98 -3.11 21.17
C TRP A 258 10.19 -2.27 20.18
N GLY A 259 10.83 -1.31 19.50
CA GLY A 259 10.23 -0.54 18.43
C GLY A 259 9.75 -1.43 17.29
N VAL A 260 10.58 -2.39 16.85
CA VAL A 260 10.18 -3.36 15.82
C VAL A 260 8.92 -4.10 16.23
N PHE A 261 8.86 -4.62 17.46
CA PHE A 261 7.67 -5.30 17.98
C PHE A 261 6.44 -4.39 18.00
N VAL A 262 6.57 -3.17 18.53
CA VAL A 262 5.48 -2.19 18.63
C VAL A 262 4.92 -1.88 17.24
N PHE A 263 5.77 -1.44 16.31
CA PHE A 263 5.34 -1.04 14.98
C PHE A 263 4.85 -2.21 14.13
N MET A 264 5.36 -3.43 14.36
CA MET A 264 4.80 -4.64 13.76
C MET A 264 3.35 -4.86 14.22
N THR A 265 3.10 -4.78 15.54
CA THR A 265 1.76 -4.91 16.13
C THR A 265 0.82 -3.82 15.62
N LEU A 266 1.27 -2.56 15.60
CA LEU A 266 0.49 -1.44 15.05
C LEU A 266 0.11 -1.71 13.58
N ASN A 267 1.05 -2.16 12.77
CA ASN A 267 0.81 -2.45 11.36
C ASN A 267 -0.15 -3.63 11.16
N VAL A 268 -0.07 -4.67 11.99
CA VAL A 268 -1.03 -5.80 12.01
C VAL A 268 -2.44 -5.30 12.35
N VAL A 269 -2.59 -4.49 13.40
CA VAL A 269 -3.88 -3.95 13.82
C VAL A 269 -4.48 -3.05 12.74
N ALA A 270 -3.71 -2.07 12.25
CA ALA A 270 -4.18 -1.13 11.24
C ALA A 270 -4.62 -1.83 9.94
N ARG A 271 -3.82 -2.79 9.45
CA ARG A 271 -4.14 -3.54 8.22
C ARG A 271 -5.26 -4.55 8.43
N GLY A 272 -5.38 -5.12 9.62
CA GLY A 272 -6.45 -6.01 10.03
C GLY A 272 -7.80 -5.32 10.06
N ILE A 273 -7.90 -4.19 10.77
CA ILE A 273 -9.11 -3.36 10.84
C ILE A 273 -9.52 -2.92 9.43
N LEU A 274 -8.59 -2.41 8.62
CA LEU A 274 -8.89 -2.04 7.24
C LEU A 274 -9.48 -3.20 6.44
N SER A 275 -8.94 -4.42 6.61
CA SER A 275 -9.44 -5.62 5.93
C SER A 275 -10.83 -6.04 6.40
N ILE A 276 -11.17 -5.81 7.67
CA ILE A 276 -12.52 -6.04 8.19
C ILE A 276 -13.51 -5.10 7.49
N PHE A 277 -13.19 -3.81 7.45
CA PHE A 277 -14.05 -2.80 6.82
C PHE A 277 -14.23 -3.03 5.32
N GLU A 278 -13.22 -3.58 4.64
CA GLU A 278 -13.38 -4.03 3.25
C GLU A 278 -14.45 -5.11 3.05
N THR A 279 -14.63 -5.99 4.05
CA THR A 279 -15.67 -7.03 4.04
C THR A 279 -17.03 -6.49 4.46
N VAL A 280 -17.08 -5.63 5.49
CA VAL A 280 -18.35 -5.23 6.10
C VAL A 280 -18.96 -3.95 5.54
N ASN A 281 -18.20 -3.10 4.85
CA ASN A 281 -18.70 -1.77 4.41
C ASN A 281 -19.94 -1.86 3.52
N VAL A 282 -19.93 -2.72 2.51
CA VAL A 282 -21.08 -2.88 1.60
C VAL A 282 -22.29 -3.48 2.32
N PRO A 283 -22.20 -4.63 3.03
CA PRO A 283 -23.37 -5.18 3.73
C PRO A 283 -23.92 -4.23 4.81
N LEU A 284 -23.05 -3.56 5.56
CA LEU A 284 -23.46 -2.56 6.56
C LEU A 284 -24.17 -1.37 5.91
N PHE A 285 -23.65 -0.87 4.79
CA PHE A 285 -24.29 0.21 4.04
C PHE A 285 -25.69 -0.18 3.55
N ILE A 286 -25.84 -1.39 3.01
CA ILE A 286 -27.14 -1.91 2.53
C ILE A 286 -28.12 -2.06 3.69
N ASP A 287 -27.70 -2.64 4.81
CA ASP A 287 -28.55 -2.84 5.99
C ASP A 287 -29.10 -1.53 6.56
N ILE A 288 -28.27 -0.48 6.62
CA ILE A 288 -28.67 0.83 7.17
C ILE A 288 -29.51 1.64 6.19
N THR A 289 -29.17 1.61 4.91
CA THR A 289 -29.82 2.47 3.91
C THR A 289 -31.07 1.85 3.29
N GLY A 290 -31.25 0.53 3.41
CA GLY A 290 -32.37 -0.21 2.83
C GLY A 290 -32.36 -0.24 1.29
N HIS A 291 -31.24 0.09 0.63
CA HIS A 291 -31.14 0.02 -0.83
C HIS A 291 -31.37 -1.42 -1.31
N THR A 292 -32.12 -1.56 -2.40
CA THR A 292 -32.27 -2.83 -3.09
C THR A 292 -30.98 -3.22 -3.81
N ASN A 293 -30.79 -4.51 -4.10
CA ASN A 293 -29.64 -5.01 -4.87
C ASN A 293 -29.44 -4.32 -6.23
N GLU A 294 -30.49 -3.70 -6.79
CA GLU A 294 -30.43 -2.93 -8.03
C GLU A 294 -29.65 -1.62 -7.86
N THR A 295 -29.97 -0.85 -6.82
CA THR A 295 -29.41 0.50 -6.57
C THR A 295 -28.19 0.51 -5.64
N ALA A 296 -28.01 -0.59 -4.88
CA ALA A 296 -26.94 -0.72 -3.89
C ALA A 296 -25.53 -0.57 -4.48
N VAL A 297 -25.28 -1.09 -5.69
CA VAL A 297 -23.94 -1.00 -6.32
C VAL A 297 -23.53 0.45 -6.56
N LEU A 298 -24.39 1.24 -7.19
CA LEU A 298 -24.11 2.65 -7.51
C LEU A 298 -23.94 3.48 -6.22
N ALA A 299 -24.85 3.29 -5.26
CA ALA A 299 -24.83 4.01 -4.00
C ALA A 299 -23.59 3.67 -3.14
N ALA A 300 -23.28 2.38 -2.98
CA ALA A 300 -22.10 1.93 -2.24
C ALA A 300 -20.80 2.34 -2.93
N SER A 301 -20.73 2.27 -4.27
CA SER A 301 -19.57 2.74 -5.04
C SER A 301 -19.32 4.22 -4.83
N SER A 302 -20.37 5.04 -4.90
CA SER A 302 -20.30 6.49 -4.70
C SER A 302 -19.89 6.83 -3.27
N PHE A 303 -20.46 6.13 -2.28
CA PHE A 303 -20.11 6.29 -0.88
C PHE A 303 -18.61 5.98 -0.63
N GLN A 304 -18.13 4.84 -1.11
CA GLN A 304 -16.72 4.45 -0.96
C GLN A 304 -15.78 5.39 -1.72
N PHE A 305 -16.16 5.83 -2.92
CA PHE A 305 -15.38 6.81 -3.68
C PHE A 305 -15.23 8.12 -2.92
N ASN A 306 -16.31 8.65 -2.35
CA ASN A 306 -16.28 9.87 -1.55
C ASN A 306 -15.41 9.70 -0.30
N MET A 307 -15.52 8.57 0.39
CA MET A 307 -14.67 8.27 1.55
C MET A 307 -13.18 8.13 1.16
N GLY A 308 -12.89 7.54 0.00
CA GLY A 308 -11.54 7.47 -0.55
C GLY A 308 -10.98 8.85 -0.93
N LEU A 309 -11.80 9.69 -1.58
CA LEU A 309 -11.45 11.06 -1.95
C LEU A 309 -11.16 11.91 -0.72
N LEU A 310 -11.97 11.78 0.34
CA LEU A 310 -11.69 12.43 1.62
C LEU A 310 -10.37 11.95 2.23
N GLY A 311 -10.02 10.68 2.02
CA GLY A 311 -8.74 10.11 2.45
C GLY A 311 -7.51 10.71 1.78
N LEU A 312 -7.63 11.26 0.56
CA LEU A 312 -6.53 11.98 -0.08
C LEU A 312 -6.11 13.22 0.72
N PHE A 313 -7.05 13.90 1.38
CA PHE A 313 -6.71 15.04 2.23
C PHE A 313 -5.82 14.64 3.41
N ALA A 314 -5.95 13.42 3.94
CA ALA A 314 -5.05 12.93 4.98
C ALA A 314 -3.61 12.75 4.48
N TYR A 315 -3.41 12.32 3.22
CA TYR A 315 -2.08 12.27 2.61
C TYR A 315 -1.48 13.65 2.35
N VAL A 316 -2.30 14.58 1.84
CA VAL A 316 -1.90 15.99 1.68
C VAL A 316 -1.51 16.57 3.03
N ALA A 317 -2.30 16.30 4.08
CA ALA A 317 -2.01 16.73 5.44
C ALA A 317 -0.66 16.19 5.94
N ILE A 318 -0.38 14.89 5.73
CA ILE A 318 0.92 14.30 6.07
C ILE A 318 2.04 15.08 5.39
N GLU A 319 1.94 15.33 4.08
CA GLU A 319 3.01 15.98 3.32
C GLU A 319 3.22 17.44 3.72
N VAL A 320 2.13 18.21 3.92
CA VAL A 320 2.19 19.63 4.33
C VAL A 320 2.77 19.78 5.74
N TRP A 321 2.37 18.94 6.69
CA TRP A 321 2.76 19.07 8.10
C TRP A 321 3.85 18.07 8.54
N ARG A 322 4.52 17.38 7.62
CA ARG A 322 5.59 16.40 7.93
C ARG A 322 6.75 16.95 8.75
N HIS A 323 6.97 18.27 8.69
CA HIS A 323 8.04 18.95 9.44
C HIS A 323 7.57 19.51 10.79
N ALA A 324 6.25 19.65 11.00
CA ALA A 324 5.67 20.21 12.22
C ALA A 324 5.22 19.13 13.21
N ILE A 325 4.79 17.97 12.70
CA ILE A 325 4.20 16.89 13.50
C ILE A 325 5.11 15.66 13.44
N THR A 326 5.37 15.05 14.60
CA THR A 326 6.18 13.83 14.70
C THR A 326 5.43 12.61 14.21
N ASP A 327 6.16 11.59 13.73
CA ASP A 327 5.53 10.35 13.26
C ASP A 327 4.67 9.67 14.33
N VAL A 328 5.10 9.74 15.61
CA VAL A 328 4.34 9.21 16.75
C VAL A 328 3.00 9.95 16.88
N MET A 329 2.99 11.28 16.79
CA MET A 329 1.75 12.06 16.92
C MET A 329 0.78 11.76 15.77
N TRP A 330 1.28 11.64 14.54
CA TRP A 330 0.47 11.21 13.41
C TRP A 330 -0.17 9.84 13.62
N LEU A 331 0.58 8.89 14.20
CA LEU A 331 0.05 7.56 14.52
C LEU A 331 -0.96 7.61 15.66
N LEU A 332 -0.76 8.45 16.67
CA LEU A 332 -1.77 8.67 17.72
C LEU A 332 -3.06 9.24 17.14
N ILE A 333 -2.98 10.23 16.23
CA ILE A 333 -4.15 10.76 15.51
C ILE A 333 -4.81 9.65 14.68
N GLY A 334 -4.01 8.85 13.96
CA GLY A 334 -4.51 7.75 13.13
C GLY A 334 -5.26 6.69 13.93
N PHE A 335 -4.65 6.13 14.98
CA PHE A 335 -5.31 5.14 15.84
C PHE A 335 -6.45 5.73 16.68
N GLY A 336 -6.35 7.01 17.06
CA GLY A 336 -7.44 7.74 17.70
C GLY A 336 -8.65 7.89 16.79
N ALA A 337 -8.43 8.20 15.51
CA ALA A 337 -9.49 8.23 14.51
C ALA A 337 -10.09 6.84 14.28
N LEU A 338 -9.28 5.78 14.16
CA LEU A 338 -9.79 4.40 14.07
C LEU A 338 -10.65 4.03 15.30
N ALA A 339 -10.21 4.38 16.51
CA ALA A 339 -10.98 4.15 17.73
C ALA A 339 -12.29 4.94 17.72
N LEU A 340 -12.24 6.25 17.42
CA LEU A 340 -13.42 7.11 17.37
C LEU A 340 -14.44 6.61 16.34
N GLY A 341 -13.99 6.22 15.15
CA GLY A 341 -14.87 5.69 14.11
C GLY A 341 -15.58 4.41 14.55
N ASN A 342 -14.86 3.46 15.16
CA ASN A 342 -15.49 2.25 15.70
C ASN A 342 -16.39 2.55 16.90
N LEU A 343 -16.06 3.55 17.74
CA LEU A 343 -16.92 3.99 18.84
C LEU A 343 -18.26 4.56 18.31
N VAL A 344 -18.22 5.40 17.28
CA VAL A 344 -19.43 5.92 16.63
C VAL A 344 -20.27 4.78 16.08
N LEU A 345 -19.67 3.78 15.43
CA LEU A 345 -20.39 2.61 14.89
C LEU A 345 -20.97 1.68 15.97
N ILE A 346 -20.38 1.67 17.17
CA ILE A 346 -20.98 0.99 18.34
C ILE A 346 -22.25 1.73 18.77
N LEU A 347 -22.20 3.07 18.81
CA LEU A 347 -23.32 3.92 19.21
C LEU A 347 -24.45 3.94 18.16
N ASP A 348 -24.09 3.82 16.87
CA ASP A 348 -25.01 3.81 15.72
C ASP A 348 -26.04 2.66 15.75
N MET A 349 -25.68 1.53 16.34
CA MET A 349 -26.61 0.38 16.40
C MET A 349 -27.86 0.64 17.25
N ALA A 350 -27.92 1.72 18.04
CA ALA A 350 -29.14 2.15 18.72
C ALA A 350 -30.05 3.00 17.82
N SER A 351 -29.52 3.69 16.81
CA SER A 351 -30.25 4.69 16.00
C SER A 351 -30.46 4.28 14.53
N ARG A 352 -29.65 3.33 14.00
CA ARG A 352 -29.57 2.94 12.57
C ARG A 352 -29.51 4.17 11.65
N SER A 353 -28.62 5.11 11.95
CA SER A 353 -28.55 6.39 11.24
C SER A 353 -27.46 6.37 10.17
N TYR A 354 -27.85 6.74 8.94
CA TYR A 354 -26.89 6.96 7.85
C TYR A 354 -25.77 7.95 8.24
N THR A 355 -26.08 8.95 9.06
CA THR A 355 -25.09 9.94 9.49
C THR A 355 -24.01 9.33 10.38
N GLU A 356 -24.38 8.45 11.31
CA GLU A 356 -23.44 7.82 12.21
C GLU A 356 -22.58 6.79 11.47
N LEU A 357 -23.17 6.04 10.52
CA LEU A 357 -22.42 5.24 9.54
C LEU A 357 -21.39 6.10 8.79
N ALA A 358 -21.83 7.22 8.19
CA ALA A 358 -20.95 8.07 7.39
C ALA A 358 -19.80 8.66 8.21
N ILE A 359 -20.06 9.10 9.44
CA ILE A 359 -19.04 9.63 10.36
C ILE A 359 -18.08 8.52 10.80
N GLY A 360 -18.61 7.34 11.16
CA GLY A 360 -17.82 6.18 11.56
C GLY A 360 -16.86 5.73 10.47
N ILE A 361 -17.38 5.54 9.25
CA ILE A 361 -16.56 5.17 8.09
C ILE A 361 -15.60 6.28 7.69
N PHE A 362 -15.96 7.56 7.78
CA PHE A 362 -15.05 8.66 7.52
C PHE A 362 -13.81 8.59 8.43
N PHE A 363 -14.00 8.43 9.74
CA PHE A 363 -12.87 8.34 10.67
C PHE A 363 -12.02 7.09 10.44
N VAL A 364 -12.64 5.95 10.12
CA VAL A 364 -11.90 4.71 9.86
C VAL A 364 -11.14 4.77 8.53
N TRP A 365 -11.84 5.10 7.45
CA TRP A 365 -11.37 4.95 6.07
C TRP A 365 -10.63 6.18 5.56
N SER A 366 -11.13 7.38 5.85
CA SER A 366 -10.58 8.64 5.33
C SER A 366 -9.48 9.22 6.22
N VAL A 367 -9.51 8.99 7.53
CA VAL A 367 -8.49 9.55 8.45
C VAL A 367 -7.57 8.46 8.98
N GLY A 368 -8.13 7.48 9.70
CA GLY A 368 -7.35 6.48 10.43
C GLY A 368 -6.50 5.59 9.53
N SER A 369 -7.07 5.04 8.47
CA SER A 369 -6.38 4.13 7.54
C SER A 369 -5.20 4.79 6.80
N PRO A 370 -5.35 5.94 6.13
CA PRO A 370 -4.23 6.67 5.52
C PRO A 370 -3.07 6.95 6.48
N LEU A 371 -3.38 7.51 7.66
CA LEU A 371 -2.38 7.89 8.65
C LEU A 371 -1.64 6.67 9.20
N THR A 372 -2.37 5.67 9.67
CA THR A 372 -1.77 4.46 10.26
C THR A 372 -0.97 3.66 9.24
N THR A 373 -1.44 3.54 7.99
CA THR A 373 -0.75 2.72 6.99
C THR A 373 0.49 3.38 6.41
N ALA A 374 0.45 4.69 6.13
CA ALA A 374 1.58 5.42 5.55
C ALA A 374 2.65 5.72 6.60
N VAL A 375 2.23 6.29 7.73
CA VAL A 375 3.16 6.77 8.76
C VAL A 375 3.79 5.61 9.52
N CYS A 376 3.09 4.48 9.72
CA CYS A 376 3.68 3.34 10.41
C CYS A 376 4.86 2.75 9.63
N VAL A 377 4.74 2.63 8.30
CA VAL A 377 5.84 2.15 7.44
C VAL A 377 7.01 3.14 7.46
N ALA A 378 6.73 4.43 7.37
CA ALA A 378 7.77 5.47 7.40
C ALA A 378 8.50 5.53 8.76
N ALA A 379 7.76 5.47 9.87
CA ALA A 379 8.31 5.49 11.21
C ALA A 379 9.14 4.23 11.51
N PHE A 380 8.66 3.06 11.07
CA PHE A 380 9.39 1.80 11.18
C PHE A 380 10.73 1.84 10.45
N SER A 381 10.77 2.42 9.23
CA SER A 381 12.03 2.58 8.47
C SER A 381 13.05 3.44 9.21
N LYS A 382 12.60 4.55 9.80
CA LYS A 382 13.44 5.48 10.57
C LYS A 382 14.00 4.83 11.84
N ILE A 383 13.20 4.01 12.53
CA ILE A 383 13.65 3.29 13.75
C ILE A 383 14.74 2.27 13.43
N LEU A 384 14.63 1.57 12.30
CA LEU A 384 15.66 0.62 11.87
C LEU A 384 17.00 1.32 11.57
N GLY A 385 16.96 2.55 11.04
CA GLY A 385 18.15 3.30 10.67
C GLY A 385 18.93 2.59 9.58
N THR A 386 20.24 2.41 9.76
CA THR A 386 21.14 1.73 8.80
C THR A 386 21.15 0.21 8.90
N ARG A 387 20.30 -0.40 9.75
CA ARG A 387 20.17 -1.86 9.87
C ARG A 387 19.58 -2.47 8.59
N GLN A 388 19.49 -3.79 8.52
CA GLN A 388 18.96 -4.55 7.36
C GLN A 388 17.49 -4.21 7.04
N GLN A 389 17.23 -3.07 6.41
CA GLN A 389 15.89 -2.54 6.16
C GLN A 389 15.07 -3.46 5.27
N GLY A 390 15.68 -4.10 4.27
CA GLY A 390 14.99 -5.02 3.36
C GLY A 390 14.30 -6.18 4.09
N THR A 391 15.03 -6.87 4.96
CA THR A 391 14.51 -8.00 5.74
C THR A 391 13.37 -7.58 6.66
N TRP A 392 13.57 -6.51 7.44
CA TRP A 392 12.57 -6.05 8.39
C TRP A 392 11.33 -5.45 7.72
N MET A 393 11.50 -4.75 6.59
CA MET A 393 10.37 -4.27 5.78
C MET A 393 9.59 -5.41 5.12
N GLY A 394 10.29 -6.47 4.70
CA GLY A 394 9.68 -7.72 4.24
C GLY A 394 8.80 -8.31 5.34
N LEU A 395 9.35 -8.48 6.54
CA LEU A 395 8.61 -9.02 7.69
C LEU A 395 7.41 -8.15 8.07
N LEU A 396 7.56 -6.81 8.03
CA LEU A 396 6.46 -5.87 8.24
C LEU A 396 5.33 -6.10 7.22
N GLY A 397 5.69 -6.27 5.94
CA GLY A 397 4.75 -6.60 4.87
C GLY A 397 4.06 -7.95 5.07
N SER A 398 4.81 -8.98 5.48
CA SER A 398 4.27 -10.32 5.74
C SER A 398 3.28 -10.31 6.90
N ALA A 399 3.60 -9.64 8.01
CA ALA A 399 2.69 -9.52 9.15
C ALA A 399 1.39 -8.78 8.78
N ALA A 400 1.49 -7.71 7.96
CA ALA A 400 0.31 -7.05 7.40
C ALA A 400 -0.55 -8.02 6.57
N SER A 401 0.07 -8.86 5.74
CA SER A 401 -0.68 -9.85 4.94
C SER A 401 -1.33 -10.91 5.82
N VAL A 402 -0.67 -11.40 6.88
CA VAL A 402 -1.29 -12.34 7.85
C VAL A 402 -2.54 -11.73 8.47
N SER A 403 -2.49 -10.46 8.91
CA SER A 403 -3.69 -9.78 9.43
C SER A 403 -4.82 -9.73 8.40
N ARG A 404 -4.50 -9.50 7.12
CA ARG A 404 -5.46 -9.43 6.01
C ARG A 404 -5.95 -10.81 5.51
N ILE A 405 -5.38 -11.90 6.02
CA ILE A 405 -5.85 -13.27 5.79
C ILE A 405 -6.81 -13.71 6.89
N ILE A 406 -6.59 -13.27 8.14
CA ILE A 406 -7.38 -13.72 9.29
C ILE A 406 -8.54 -12.77 9.58
N MET A 407 -8.27 -11.46 9.57
CA MET A 407 -9.22 -10.46 10.06
C MET A 407 -10.54 -10.36 9.27
N PRO A 408 -10.54 -10.50 7.92
CA PRO A 408 -11.78 -10.50 7.15
C PRO A 408 -12.76 -11.64 7.45
N LEU A 409 -12.31 -12.69 8.15
CA LEU A 409 -13.15 -13.82 8.54
C LEU A 409 -13.90 -13.56 9.85
N LEU A 410 -13.42 -12.63 10.69
CA LEU A 410 -14.06 -12.30 11.97
C LEU A 410 -15.53 -11.86 11.84
N PRO A 411 -15.92 -11.02 10.87
CA PRO A 411 -17.32 -10.58 10.74
C PRO A 411 -18.32 -11.74 10.63
N ALA A 412 -17.93 -12.85 10.01
CA ALA A 412 -18.80 -14.01 9.83
C ALA A 412 -19.00 -14.86 11.10
N LEU A 413 -18.23 -14.59 12.17
CA LEU A 413 -18.35 -15.29 13.46
C LEU A 413 -19.45 -14.71 14.36
N PHE A 414 -20.01 -13.56 14.00
CA PHE A 414 -21.00 -12.85 14.80
C PHE A 414 -22.30 -12.66 14.03
N GLU A 415 -23.42 -12.75 14.73
CA GLU A 415 -24.74 -12.48 14.15
C GLU A 415 -24.96 -10.98 13.85
N THR A 416 -24.27 -10.11 14.58
CA THR A 416 -24.30 -8.65 14.43
C THR A 416 -22.89 -8.08 14.34
N PHE A 417 -22.74 -6.88 13.79
CA PHE A 417 -21.43 -6.22 13.69
C PHE A 417 -20.97 -5.53 14.99
N THR A 418 -21.81 -5.46 16.03
CA THR A 418 -21.44 -4.78 17.29
C THR A 418 -20.22 -5.37 17.98
N PRO A 419 -20.09 -6.70 18.18
CA PRO A 419 -18.91 -7.28 18.83
C PRO A 419 -17.63 -6.98 18.05
N LEU A 420 -17.71 -6.95 16.72
CA LEU A 420 -16.60 -6.63 15.84
C LEU A 420 -16.10 -5.19 16.05
N PHE A 421 -16.99 -4.21 16.16
CA PHE A 421 -16.60 -2.83 16.43
C PHE A 421 -15.98 -2.66 17.83
N TRP A 422 -16.46 -3.40 18.84
CA TRP A 422 -15.83 -3.45 20.16
C TRP A 422 -14.42 -4.03 20.12
N ILE A 423 -14.21 -5.13 19.39
CA ILE A 423 -12.88 -5.72 19.19
C ILE A 423 -11.94 -4.70 18.54
N ASN A 424 -12.37 -4.05 17.45
CA ASN A 424 -11.58 -3.03 16.77
C ASN A 424 -11.26 -1.85 17.69
N PHE A 425 -12.24 -1.34 18.43
CA PHE A 425 -12.05 -0.26 19.39
C PHE A 425 -11.00 -0.62 20.46
N ALA A 426 -11.11 -1.81 21.06
CA ALA A 426 -10.17 -2.30 22.06
C ALA A 426 -8.75 -2.44 21.48
N LEU A 427 -8.61 -2.97 20.26
CA LEU A 427 -7.32 -3.08 19.56
C LEU A 427 -6.70 -1.70 19.28
N CYS A 428 -7.50 -0.69 18.91
CA CYS A 428 -7.03 0.67 18.71
C CYS A 428 -6.58 1.32 20.03
N VAL A 429 -7.34 1.18 21.12
CA VAL A 429 -6.97 1.71 22.44
C VAL A 429 -5.69 1.04 22.96
N ALA A 430 -5.56 -0.28 22.80
CA ALA A 430 -4.34 -0.99 23.13
C ALA A 430 -3.14 -0.50 22.30
N SER A 431 -3.34 -0.25 21.00
CA SER A 431 -2.33 0.30 20.09
C SER A 431 -1.87 1.70 20.49
N LEU A 432 -2.81 2.57 20.91
CA LEU A 432 -2.50 3.89 21.46
C LEU A 432 -1.66 3.78 22.74
N GLY A 433 -2.08 2.94 23.68
CA GLY A 433 -1.35 2.70 24.93
C GLY A 433 0.07 2.17 24.68
N LEU A 434 0.21 1.22 23.77
CA LEU A 434 1.50 0.64 23.39
C LEU A 434 2.43 1.70 22.74
N LEU A 435 1.89 2.55 21.88
CA LEU A 435 2.64 3.61 21.22
C LEU A 435 3.09 4.71 22.20
N VAL A 436 2.20 5.15 23.10
CA VAL A 436 2.52 6.12 24.16
C VAL A 436 3.59 5.55 25.10
N TRP A 437 3.46 4.29 25.49
CA TRP A 437 4.45 3.60 26.32
C TRP A 437 5.83 3.58 25.66
N TYR A 438 5.90 3.18 24.39
CA TYR A 438 7.16 3.12 23.65
C TYR A 438 7.80 4.51 23.49
N ASP A 439 7.01 5.53 23.13
CA ASP A 439 7.48 6.91 22.99
C ASP A 439 8.01 7.47 24.32
N ALA A 440 7.34 7.17 25.44
CA ALA A 440 7.79 7.56 26.77
C ALA A 440 9.15 6.95 27.13
N ILE A 441 9.39 5.67 26.81
CA ILE A 441 10.67 5.01 27.03
C ILE A 441 11.76 5.63 26.16
N VAL A 442 11.49 5.84 24.86
CA VAL A 442 12.46 6.44 23.94
C VAL A 442 12.83 7.86 24.37
N LYS A 443 11.86 8.67 24.81
CA LYS A 443 12.12 10.02 25.34
C LYS A 443 13.00 9.98 26.59
N ARG A 444 12.71 9.07 27.55
CA ARG A 444 13.51 8.90 28.76
C ARG A 444 14.96 8.55 28.43
N GLU A 445 15.18 7.60 27.52
CA GLU A 445 16.53 7.21 27.08
C GLU A 445 17.27 8.40 26.44
N ARG A 446 16.61 9.14 25.55
CA ARG A 446 17.21 10.32 24.91
C ARG A 446 17.56 11.41 25.91
N SER A 447 16.72 11.63 26.92
CA SER A 447 17.02 12.56 28.02
C SER A 447 18.22 12.11 28.84
N GLN A 448 18.32 10.82 29.18
CA GLN A 448 19.48 10.28 29.93
C GLN A 448 20.78 10.41 29.13
N GLN A 449 20.75 10.08 27.84
CA GLN A 449 21.91 10.25 26.96
C GLN A 449 22.33 11.72 26.88
N ALA A 450 21.38 12.65 26.69
CA ALA A 450 21.67 14.09 26.66
C ALA A 450 22.29 14.60 27.97
N SER A 451 21.84 14.11 29.13
CA SER A 451 22.44 14.44 30.43
C SER A 451 23.86 13.89 30.58
N GLN A 452 24.15 12.70 30.04
CA GLN A 452 25.50 12.11 30.08
C GLN A 452 26.50 12.84 29.18
N THR A 453 26.07 13.36 28.02
CA THR A 453 26.95 14.13 27.12
C THR A 453 27.31 15.51 27.68
N LEU A 454 26.52 16.04 28.62
CA LEU A 454 26.74 17.34 29.27
C LEU A 454 27.66 17.27 30.50
N LEU A 455 27.97 16.07 31.00
CA LEU A 455 28.97 15.91 32.07
C LEU A 455 30.37 16.10 31.47
N PRO A 456 31.21 17.01 32.01
CA PRO A 456 32.57 17.16 31.53
C PRO A 456 33.30 15.83 31.69
N LYS A 457 33.90 15.32 30.61
CA LYS A 457 34.81 14.19 30.68
C LYS A 457 35.93 14.59 31.64
N THR A 458 35.89 14.07 32.87
CA THR A 458 36.97 14.23 33.83
C THR A 458 38.20 13.57 33.20
N VAL A 459 39.13 14.41 32.73
CA VAL A 459 40.43 13.98 32.26
C VAL A 459 41.16 13.48 33.50
N TYR A 460 41.23 12.16 33.67
CA TYR A 460 42.24 11.57 34.55
C TYR A 460 43.58 11.72 33.82
N VAL A 461 44.36 12.71 34.29
CA VAL A 461 45.78 12.88 33.96
C VAL A 461 46.58 11.85 34.73
#